data_AF-A0A0A5GNG0-F1
#
_entry.id   AF-A0A0A5GNG0-F1
#
_cell.length_a   1.000
_cell.length_b   1.000
_cell.length_c   1.000
_cell.angle_alpha   90.00
_cell.angle_beta   90.00
_cell.angle_gamma   90.00
#
_symmetry.space_group_name_H-M   'P 1'
#
loop_
_entity.id
_entity.type
_entity.pdbx_description
1 polymer ?
#
loop_
_entity_poly.entity_id
_entity_poly.type
_entity_poly.pdbx_seq_one_letter_code
_entity_poly.pdbx_strand_id
1 'polypeptide(L)'
;MKSHSWISYLSIVLAVLGLLLWFLPGKMMSTEARGIIFYVQFIIVPASFILAIVAFFRKGEKKLLPILSVLLNFVTFIIWFILYMFITSYTP
;
A
#
# COMPACT_ATOMS: atom_id res chain seq x y z
N MET A 1 30.01 -0.34 0.09
CA MET A 1 28.92 -1.03 -0.65
C MET A 1 27.59 -0.34 -0.32
N LYS A 2 26.80 0.09 -1.32
CA LYS A 2 25.46 0.63 -1.05
C LYS A 2 24.54 -0.52 -0.68
N SER A 3 24.10 -0.57 0.58
CA SER A 3 23.14 -1.56 1.08
C SER A 3 21.71 -1.00 0.99
N HIS A 4 20.72 -1.89 1.02
CA HIS A 4 19.35 -1.49 1.25
C HIS A 4 19.15 -1.23 2.75
N SER A 5 18.47 -0.15 3.09
CA SER A 5 18.09 0.14 4.46
C SER A 5 16.92 -0.75 4.87
N TRP A 6 16.84 -1.06 6.17
CA TRP A 6 15.68 -1.67 6.77
C TRP A 6 14.38 -0.90 6.46
N ILE A 7 14.47 0.43 6.26
CA ILE A 7 13.34 1.29 5.87
C ILE A 7 12.80 0.92 4.48
N SER A 8 13.67 0.64 3.50
CA SER A 8 13.25 0.17 2.18
C SER A 8 12.55 -1.17 2.24
N TYR A 9 13.09 -2.11 3.02
CA TYR A 9 12.45 -3.41 3.23
C TYR A 9 11.08 -3.26 3.91
N LEU A 10 10.98 -2.41 4.93
CA LEU A 10 9.71 -2.14 5.60
C LEU A 10 8.69 -1.52 4.63
N SER A 11 9.12 -0.54 3.83
CA SER A 11 8.24 0.14 2.86
C SER A 11 7.65 -0.84 1.84
N ILE A 12 8.47 -1.74 1.30
CA ILE A 12 8.00 -2.68 0.27
C ILE A 12 7.13 -3.79 0.87
N VAL A 13 7.45 -4.27 2.08
CA VAL A 13 6.61 -5.24 2.80
C VAL A 13 5.23 -4.65 3.06
N LEU A 14 5.15 -3.40 3.55
CA LEU A 14 3.89 -2.72 3.78
C LEU A 14 3.11 -2.47 2.47
N ALA A 15 3.79 -2.12 1.38
CA ALA A 15 3.15 -1.92 0.08
C ALA A 15 2.52 -3.22 -0.44
N VAL A 16 3.26 -4.33 -0.34
CA VAL A 16 2.79 -5.66 -0.73
C VAL A 16 1.63 -6.12 0.15
N LEU A 17 1.72 -5.94 1.47
CA LEU A 17 0.62 -6.26 2.39
C LEU A 17 -0.63 -5.45 2.09
N GLY A 18 -0.50 -4.14 1.88
CA GLY A 18 -1.63 -3.28 1.51
C GLY A 18 -2.35 -3.77 0.25
N LEU A 19 -1.58 -4.18 -0.76
CA LEU A 19 -2.10 -4.73 -2.01
C LEU A 19 -2.75 -6.11 -1.82
N LEU A 20 -2.12 -7.02 -1.06
CA LEU A 20 -2.66 -8.37 -0.80
C LEU A 20 -3.97 -8.34 -0.01
N LEU A 21 -4.10 -7.43 0.97
CA LEU A 21 -5.32 -7.26 1.75
C LEU A 21 -6.54 -6.94 0.87
N TRP A 22 -6.32 -6.40 -0.32
CA TRP A 22 -7.38 -6.07 -1.26
C TRP A 22 -7.90 -7.27 -2.05
N PHE A 23 -7.04 -8.25 -2.31
CA PHE A 23 -7.43 -9.49 -2.98
C PHE A 23 -8.05 -10.52 -2.04
N LEU A 24 -8.16 -10.22 -0.74
CA LEU A 24 -8.87 -11.07 0.19
C LEU A 24 -10.36 -11.16 -0.21
N PRO A 25 -10.91 -12.38 -0.34
CA PRO A 25 -12.27 -12.57 -0.84
C PRO A 25 -13.28 -12.03 0.17
N GLY A 26 -13.80 -10.82 -0.08
CA GLY A 26 -14.77 -10.16 0.81
C GLY A 26 -16.01 -11.01 1.09
N LYS A 27 -16.43 -11.87 0.15
CA LYS A 27 -17.58 -12.78 0.31
C LYS A 27 -17.40 -13.83 1.43
N MET A 28 -16.17 -14.10 1.85
CA MET A 28 -15.86 -15.03 2.95
C MET A 28 -15.65 -14.33 4.29
N MET A 29 -15.77 -13.00 4.34
CA MET A 29 -15.49 -12.19 5.53
C MET A 29 -16.76 -11.56 6.11
N SER A 30 -16.87 -11.59 7.43
CA SER A 30 -17.91 -10.87 8.17
C SER A 30 -17.82 -9.36 7.91
N THR A 31 -18.92 -8.64 8.09
CA THR A 31 -18.98 -7.18 7.92
C THR A 31 -17.94 -6.47 8.81
N GLU A 32 -17.74 -6.95 10.03
CA GLU A 32 -16.73 -6.47 10.98
C GLU A 32 -15.31 -6.65 10.43
N ALA A 33 -14.99 -7.84 9.89
CA ALA A 33 -13.68 -8.13 9.32
C ALA A 33 -13.38 -7.24 8.09
N ARG A 34 -14.38 -6.96 7.26
CA ARG A 34 -14.24 -6.01 6.14
C ARG A 34 -13.94 -4.58 6.62
N GLY A 35 -14.62 -4.14 7.67
CA GLY A 35 -14.37 -2.83 8.30
C GLY A 35 -12.93 -2.73 8.82
N ILE A 36 -12.46 -3.76 9.53
CA ILE A 36 -11.09 -3.83 10.04
C ILE A 36 -10.07 -3.73 8.89
N ILE A 37 -10.24 -4.49 7.81
CA ILE A 37 -9.34 -4.43 6.65
C ILE A 37 -9.29 -3.03 6.06
N PHE A 38 -10.44 -2.38 5.93
CA PHE A 38 -10.51 -1.02 5.39
C PHE A 38 -9.71 -0.04 6.25
N TYR A 39 -9.89 -0.05 7.57
CA TYR A 39 -9.12 0.81 8.49
C TYR A 39 -7.62 0.50 8.46
N VAL A 40 -7.27 -0.79 8.43
CA VAL A 40 -5.88 -1.24 8.34
C VAL A 40 -5.22 -0.75 7.05
N GLN A 41 -5.90 -0.88 5.90
CA GLN A 41 -5.38 -0.36 4.62
C GLN A 41 -5.26 1.16 4.61
N PHE A 42 -6.23 1.86 5.21
CA PHE A 42 -6.19 3.32 5.33
C PHE A 42 -4.95 3.81 6.09
N ILE A 43 -4.41 3.00 7.01
CA ILE A 43 -3.16 3.32 7.73
C ILE A 43 -1.92 2.81 6.99
N ILE A 44 -1.96 1.56 6.51
CA ILE A 44 -0.79 0.89 5.92
C ILE A 44 -0.34 1.56 4.62
N VAL A 45 -1.27 1.96 3.74
CA VAL A 45 -0.92 2.51 2.43
C VAL A 45 -0.22 3.88 2.56
N PRO A 46 -0.74 4.85 3.34
CA PRO A 46 -0.02 6.11 3.58
C PRO A 46 1.31 5.90 4.31
N ALA A 47 1.36 5.01 5.31
CA ALA A 47 2.59 4.72 6.05
C ALA A 47 3.66 4.14 5.12
N SER A 48 3.30 3.18 4.26
CA SER A 48 4.18 2.60 3.25
C SER A 48 4.71 3.66 2.29
N PHE A 49 3.83 4.55 1.81
CA PHE A 49 4.20 5.62 0.89
C PHE A 49 5.19 6.62 1.52
N ILE A 50 4.95 7.05 2.76
CA ILE A 50 5.86 7.93 3.51
C ILE A 50 7.23 7.26 3.67
N LEU A 51 7.25 5.98 4.07
CA LEU A 51 8.50 5.24 4.25
C LEU A 51 9.27 5.10 2.92
N ALA A 52 8.57 4.88 1.82
CA ALA A 52 9.16 4.78 0.49
C ALA A 52 9.78 6.12 0.06
N ILE A 53 9.11 7.25 0.32
CA ILE A 53 9.66 8.60 0.09
C ILE A 53 10.91 8.84 0.93
N VAL A 54 10.86 8.56 2.24
CA VAL A 54 12.00 8.73 3.15
C VAL A 54 13.21 7.91 2.67
N ALA A 55 12.97 6.65 2.27
CA ALA A 55 14.02 5.78 1.75
C ALA A 55 14.56 6.26 0.39
N PHE A 56 13.72 6.87 -0.46
CA PHE A 56 14.14 7.43 -1.75
C PHE A 56 15.13 8.60 -1.60
N PHE A 57 14.91 9.46 -0.61
CA PHE A 57 15.78 10.62 -0.33
C PHE A 57 17.00 10.27 0.53
N ARG A 58 17.11 9.05 1.06
CA ARG A 58 18.24 8.62 1.89
C ARG A 58 19.53 8.51 1.09
N LYS A 59 20.55 9.28 1.48
CA LYS A 59 21.88 9.23 0.83
C LYS A 59 22.55 7.88 1.11
N GLY A 60 23.19 7.31 0.07
CA GLY A 60 23.93 6.04 0.18
C GLY A 60 23.08 4.78 0.01
N GLU A 61 21.77 4.90 -0.17
CA GLU A 61 20.86 3.77 -0.36
C GLU A 61 20.68 3.41 -1.85
N LYS A 62 20.50 2.11 -2.13
CA LYS A 62 20.07 1.65 -3.46
C LYS A 62 18.58 1.99 -3.66
N LYS A 63 18.29 2.82 -4.65
CA LYS A 63 16.94 3.36 -4.91
C LYS A 63 15.94 2.37 -5.51
N LEU A 64 16.37 1.17 -5.92
CA LEU A 64 15.49 0.18 -6.55
C LEU A 64 14.29 -0.19 -5.68
N LEU A 65 14.51 -0.55 -4.40
CA LEU A 65 13.43 -0.92 -3.49
C LEU A 65 12.48 0.24 -3.16
N PRO A 66 12.97 1.46 -2.83
CA PRO A 66 12.10 2.63 -2.68
C PRO A 66 11.24 2.90 -3.91
N ILE A 67 11.81 2.85 -5.13
CA ILE A 67 11.08 3.09 -6.37
C ILE A 67 9.99 2.03 -6.57
N LEU A 68 10.31 0.75 -6.36
CA LEU A 68 9.33 -0.34 -6.43
C LEU A 68 8.20 -0.15 -5.42
N SER A 69 8.52 0.25 -4.18
CA SER A 69 7.52 0.51 -3.15
C SER A 69 6.61 1.70 -3.51
N VAL A 70 7.17 2.78 -4.09
CA VAL A 70 6.36 3.90 -4.60
C VAL A 70 5.44 3.45 -5.72
N LEU A 71 5.93 2.66 -6.69
CA LEU A 71 5.12 2.14 -7.80
C LEU A 71 3.98 1.25 -7.30
N LEU A 72 4.26 0.34 -6.36
CA LEU A 72 3.27 -0.53 -5.73
C LEU A 72 2.18 0.30 -5.02
N ASN A 73 2.58 1.30 -4.23
CA ASN A 73 1.62 2.19 -3.58
C ASN A 73 0.76 2.97 -4.59
N PHE A 74 1.35 3.41 -5.71
CA PHE A 74 0.62 4.10 -6.76
C PHE A 74 -0.42 3.20 -7.42
N VAL A 75 -0.08 1.93 -7.70
CA VAL A 75 -1.03 0.93 -8.20
C VAL A 75 -2.17 0.70 -7.20
N THR A 76 -1.85 0.51 -5.92
CA THR A 76 -2.87 0.36 -4.86
C THR A 76 -3.79 1.57 -4.79
N PHE A 77 -3.25 2.78 -4.92
CA PHE A 77 -4.03 4.02 -4.93
C PHE A 77 -4.98 4.12 -6.13
N ILE A 78 -4.52 3.78 -7.34
CA ILE A 78 -5.36 3.76 -8.54
C ILE A 78 -6.52 2.77 -8.37
N ILE A 79 -6.23 1.57 -7.87
CA ILE A 79 -7.25 0.55 -7.62
C ILE A 79 -8.31 1.08 -6.65
N TRP A 80 -7.87 1.72 -5.56
CA TRP A 80 -8.77 2.31 -4.57
C TRP A 80 -9.65 3.40 -5.17
N PHE A 81 -9.06 4.29 -5.99
CA PHE A 81 -9.78 5.36 -6.66
C PHE A 81 -10.85 4.82 -7.64
N ILE A 82 -10.50 3.82 -8.47
CA ILE A 82 -11.45 3.19 -9.40
C ILE A 82 -12.63 2.58 -8.63
N LEU A 83 -12.36 1.90 -7.52
CA LEU A 83 -13.40 1.25 -6.72
C LEU A 83 -14.26 2.24 -5.96
N TYR A 84 -13.68 3.33 -5.47
CA TYR A 84 -14.44 4.43 -4.88
C TYR A 84 -15.43 5.03 -5.90
N MET A 85 -14.96 5.30 -7.12
CA MET A 85 -15.80 5.77 -8.23
C MET A 85 -16.89 4.75 -8.58
N PHE A 86 -16.56 3.46 -8.62
CA PHE A 86 -17.53 2.40 -8.91
C PHE A 86 -18.61 2.28 -7.82
N ILE A 87 -18.23 2.34 -6.54
CA ILE A 87 -19.19 2.26 -5.43
C ILE A 87 -20.14 3.46 -5.45
N THR A 88 -19.59 4.67 -5.60
CA THR A 88 -20.39 5.92 -5.58
C THR A 88 -21.29 6.10 -6.79
N SER A 89 -20.94 5.54 -7.96
CA SER A 89 -21.77 5.60 -9.17
C SER A 89 -22.92 4.58 -9.20
N TYR A 90 -22.85 3.52 -8.39
CA TYR A 90 -23.88 2.46 -8.32
C TYR A 90 -24.76 2.52 -7.07
N THR A 91 -24.49 3.43 -6.13
CA THR A 91 -25.41 3.77 -5.03
C THR A 91 -26.31 4.94 -5.46
N PRO A 92 -27.62 4.73 -5.69
CA PRO A 92 -28.57 5.80 -6.03
C PRO A 92 -28.83 6.76 -4.86
#